data_AF-A0A2A6D761-F1
#
_entry.id   AF-A0A2A6D761-F1
#
_cell.length_a   1.000
_cell.length_b   1.000
_cell.length_c   1.000
_cell.angle_alpha   90.00
_cell.angle_beta   90.00
_cell.angle_gamma   90.00
#
_symmetry.space_group_name_H-M   'P 1'
#
loop_
_entity.id
_entity.type
_entity.pdbx_description
1 polymer ?
#
loop_
_entity_poly.entity_id
_entity_poly.type
_entity_poly.pdbx_seq_one_letter_code
_entity_poly.pdbx_strand_id
1 'polypeptide(L)'
;MEQDQLQRLAEEVAAAYLRYLKHKTGDDKVTYDGVTKRVVFEELAFALVGVSHYNAKNSPEHPILSDPHKHLSEMINIFTKPYTITDFGIRVVEHLNEISIHKERGAAM
;
A
#
# COMPACT_ATOMS: atom_id res chain seq x y z
N MET A 1 10.25 18.73 -2.87
CA MET A 1 9.79 18.82 -4.28
C MET A 1 9.60 17.45 -4.94
N GLU A 2 10.43 16.42 -4.70
CA GLU A 2 10.17 15.04 -5.17
C GLU A 2 9.56 14.14 -4.07
N GLN A 3 10.10 14.21 -2.85
CA GLN A 3 9.54 13.50 -1.69
C GLN A 3 8.07 13.87 -1.42
N ASP A 4 7.70 15.15 -1.61
CA ASP A 4 6.33 15.61 -1.42
C ASP A 4 5.36 15.04 -2.46
N GLN A 5 5.83 14.72 -3.67
CA GLN A 5 5.00 14.12 -4.71
C GLN A 5 4.77 12.64 -4.45
N LEU A 6 5.82 11.93 -4.05
CA LEU A 6 5.73 10.52 -3.70
C LEU A 6 4.83 10.29 -2.47
N GLN A 7 4.95 11.15 -1.45
CA GLN A 7 4.10 11.13 -0.26
C GLN A 7 2.61 11.32 -0.64
N ARG A 8 2.30 12.32 -1.48
CA ARG A 8 0.91 12.54 -1.96
C ARG A 8 0.38 11.35 -2.74
N LEU A 9 1.21 10.71 -3.55
CA LEU A 9 0.78 9.53 -4.30
C LEU A 9 0.53 8.34 -3.37
N ALA A 10 1.35 8.14 -2.36
CA ALA A 10 1.13 7.13 -1.33
C ALA A 10 -0.18 7.38 -0.55
N GLU A 11 -0.48 8.63 -0.23
CA GLU A 11 -1.75 9.05 0.39
C GLU A 11 -2.95 8.73 -0.49
N GLU A 12 -2.87 8.98 -1.81
CA GLU A 12 -3.94 8.62 -2.75
C GLU A 12 -4.16 7.11 -2.85
N VAL A 13 -3.08 6.33 -2.86
CA VAL A 13 -3.14 4.86 -2.83
C VAL A 13 -3.78 4.36 -1.53
N ALA A 14 -3.37 4.90 -0.37
CA ALA A 14 -3.93 4.55 0.93
C ALA A 14 -5.43 4.89 1.02
N ALA A 15 -5.82 6.08 0.55
CA ALA A 15 -7.21 6.51 0.52
C ALA A 15 -8.05 5.63 -0.42
N ALA A 16 -7.51 5.25 -1.58
CA ALA A 16 -8.16 4.34 -2.51
C ALA A 16 -8.38 2.94 -1.90
N TYR A 17 -7.38 2.42 -1.20
CA TYR A 17 -7.50 1.15 -0.50
C TYR A 17 -8.55 1.18 0.61
N LEU A 18 -8.58 2.22 1.45
CA LEU A 18 -9.57 2.34 2.53
C LEU A 18 -10.99 2.47 1.98
N ARG A 19 -11.19 3.18 0.86
CA ARG A 19 -12.48 3.20 0.16
C ARG A 19 -12.88 1.82 -0.34
N TYR A 20 -11.95 1.09 -0.94
CA TYR A 20 -12.16 -0.29 -1.38
C TYR A 20 -12.53 -1.21 -0.22
N LEU A 21 -11.80 -1.14 0.90
CA LEU A 21 -12.04 -1.97 2.08
C LEU A 21 -13.43 -1.70 2.67
N LYS A 22 -13.77 -0.41 2.84
CA LYS A 22 -15.09 0.01 3.31
C LYS A 22 -16.21 -0.44 2.39
N HIS A 23 -16.00 -0.41 1.07
CA HIS A 23 -16.98 -0.91 0.10
C HIS A 23 -17.13 -2.44 0.18
N LYS A 24 -16.03 -3.17 0.34
CA LYS A 24 -15.99 -4.64 0.35
C LYS A 24 -16.50 -5.25 1.66
N THR A 25 -16.20 -4.65 2.80
CA THR A 25 -16.44 -5.25 4.13
C THR A 25 -17.31 -4.40 5.05
N GLY A 26 -17.54 -3.13 4.71
CA GLY A 26 -18.21 -2.16 5.58
C GLY A 26 -17.33 -1.60 6.70
N ASP A 27 -16.05 -2.01 6.79
CA ASP A 27 -15.12 -1.62 7.86
C ASP A 27 -13.74 -1.23 7.27
N ASP A 28 -12.83 -0.74 8.11
CA ASP A 28 -11.44 -0.41 7.76
C ASP A 28 -10.45 -1.42 8.35
N LYS A 29 -10.92 -2.64 8.61
CA LYS A 29 -10.14 -3.72 9.23
C LYS A 29 -9.79 -4.81 8.23
N VAL A 30 -8.65 -5.43 8.47
CA VAL A 30 -8.17 -6.61 7.75
C VAL A 30 -7.89 -7.71 8.76
N THR A 31 -8.09 -8.96 8.33
CA THR A 31 -7.85 -10.15 9.16
C THR A 31 -6.88 -11.08 8.44
N TYR A 32 -5.76 -11.39 9.08
CA TYR A 32 -4.76 -12.35 8.59
C TYR A 32 -4.40 -13.29 9.74
N ASP A 33 -4.33 -14.59 9.47
CA ASP A 33 -4.06 -15.64 10.47
C ASP A 33 -4.89 -15.52 11.75
N GLY A 34 -6.16 -15.16 11.60
CA GLY A 34 -7.10 -14.98 12.72
C GLY A 34 -6.88 -13.71 13.55
N VAL A 35 -5.92 -12.86 13.19
CA VAL A 35 -5.67 -11.57 13.84
C VAL A 35 -6.28 -10.45 13.01
N THR A 36 -7.14 -9.66 13.64
CA THR A 36 -7.80 -8.51 13.02
C THR A 36 -7.14 -7.23 13.49
N LYS A 37 -6.77 -6.35 12.55
CA LYS A 37 -6.28 -5.00 12.85
C LYS A 37 -7.00 -3.95 12.02
N ARG A 38 -7.01 -2.72 12.53
CA ARG A 38 -7.44 -1.55 11.78
C ARG A 38 -6.31 -1.11 10.85
N VAL A 39 -6.65 -0.77 9.61
CA VAL A 39 -5.72 -0.14 8.67
C VAL A 39 -5.76 1.36 8.92
N VAL A 40 -4.67 1.91 9.47
CA VAL A 40 -4.53 3.34 9.75
C VAL A 40 -3.96 4.04 8.52
N PHE A 41 -4.57 5.16 8.13
CA PHE A 41 -4.22 5.88 6.89
C PHE A 41 -2.76 6.32 6.86
N GLU A 42 -2.31 6.99 7.92
CA GLU A 42 -0.97 7.55 8.04
C GLU A 42 0.11 6.47 8.04
N GLU A 43 -0.14 5.35 8.75
CA GLU A 43 0.75 4.21 8.81
C GLU A 43 0.87 3.52 7.45
N LEU A 44 -0.26 3.36 6.75
CA LEU A 44 -0.26 2.78 5.41
C LEU A 44 0.47 3.67 4.40
N ALA A 45 0.21 4.98 4.40
CA ALA A 45 0.91 5.92 3.52
C ALA A 45 2.43 5.89 3.77
N PHE A 46 2.86 5.87 5.04
CA PHE A 46 4.27 5.75 5.40
C PHE A 46 4.88 4.43 4.91
N ALA A 47 4.19 3.30 5.12
CA ALA A 47 4.64 1.99 4.66
C ALA A 47 4.75 1.92 3.13
N LEU A 48 3.85 2.57 2.39
CA LEU A 48 3.86 2.64 0.92
C LEU A 48 5.09 3.40 0.39
N VAL A 49 5.44 4.53 1.01
CA VAL A 49 6.69 5.24 0.69
C VAL A 49 7.90 4.34 0.97
N GLY A 50 7.93 3.72 2.14
CA GLY A 50 9.01 2.80 2.53
C GLY A 50 9.22 1.65 1.55
N VAL A 51 8.13 0.94 1.17
CA VAL A 51 8.22 -0.20 0.26
C VAL A 51 8.59 0.23 -1.16
N SER A 52 8.15 1.42 -1.60
CA SER A 52 8.52 1.94 -2.92
C SER A 52 10.02 2.20 -3.05
N HIS A 53 10.65 2.77 -2.03
CA HIS A 53 12.10 2.95 -2.00
C HIS A 53 12.85 1.64 -1.81
N TYR A 54 12.35 0.75 -0.95
CA TYR A 54 12.93 -0.58 -0.78
C TYR A 54 12.96 -1.35 -2.09
N ASN A 55 11.85 -1.39 -2.82
CA ASN A 55 11.75 -2.09 -4.10
C ASN A 55 12.65 -1.46 -5.17
N ALA A 56 12.72 -0.13 -5.24
CA ALA A 56 13.61 0.54 -6.18
C ALA A 56 15.09 0.17 -5.97
N LYS A 57 15.51 0.03 -4.70
CA LYS A 57 16.87 -0.38 -4.33
C LYS A 57 17.15 -1.85 -4.62
N ASN A 58 16.18 -2.74 -4.40
CA ASN A 58 16.38 -4.19 -4.46
C ASN A 58 15.93 -4.83 -5.78
N SER A 59 15.26 -4.08 -6.66
CA SER A 59 14.78 -4.57 -7.96
C SER A 59 15.06 -3.55 -9.08
N PRO A 60 16.33 -3.14 -9.28
CA PRO A 60 16.68 -2.06 -10.22
C PRO A 60 16.35 -2.38 -11.68
N GLU A 61 16.31 -3.66 -12.06
CA GLU A 61 15.99 -4.11 -13.42
C GLU A 61 14.47 -4.26 -13.67
N HIS A 62 13.64 -4.19 -12.62
CA HIS A 62 12.22 -4.45 -12.76
C HIS A 62 11.47 -3.21 -13.26
N PRO A 63 10.73 -3.28 -14.39
CA PRO A 63 10.24 -2.11 -15.11
C PRO A 63 9.23 -1.24 -14.34
N ILE A 64 8.61 -1.78 -13.29
CA ILE A 64 7.66 -1.06 -12.40
C ILE A 64 8.28 -0.76 -11.03
N LEU A 65 9.15 -1.64 -10.53
CA LEU A 65 9.59 -1.59 -9.13
C LEU A 65 10.85 -0.76 -8.96
N SER A 66 11.61 -0.54 -10.03
CA SER A 66 12.84 0.26 -10.03
C SER A 66 12.59 1.76 -9.83
N ASP A 67 11.38 2.24 -10.07
CA ASP A 67 10.96 3.63 -9.91
C ASP A 67 9.85 3.73 -8.84
N PRO A 68 10.11 4.38 -7.68
CA PRO A 68 9.12 4.52 -6.62
C PRO A 68 7.81 5.18 -7.07
N HIS A 69 7.90 6.17 -7.95
CA HIS A 69 6.74 6.92 -8.43
C HIS A 69 5.90 6.06 -9.37
N LYS A 70 6.55 5.31 -10.26
CA LYS A 70 5.88 4.34 -11.13
C LYS A 70 5.25 3.21 -10.32
N HIS A 71 5.97 2.68 -9.33
CA HIS A 71 5.47 1.63 -8.46
C HIS A 71 4.14 2.02 -7.80
N LEU A 72 4.08 3.20 -7.16
CA LEU A 72 2.84 3.68 -6.55
C LEU A 72 1.76 4.06 -7.57
N SER A 73 2.14 4.58 -8.74
CA SER A 73 1.18 4.96 -9.78
C SER A 73 0.43 3.74 -10.33
N GLU A 74 1.09 2.60 -10.48
CA GLU A 74 0.48 1.34 -10.92
C GLU A 74 -0.50 0.74 -9.89
N MET A 75 -0.47 1.23 -8.64
CA MET A 75 -1.39 0.77 -7.59
C MET A 75 -2.77 1.41 -7.67
N ILE A 76 -2.95 2.49 -8.44
CA ILE A 76 -4.24 3.19 -8.60
C ILE A 76 -4.62 3.37 -10.06
N ASN A 77 -5.92 3.42 -10.34
CA ASN A 77 -6.44 3.80 -11.65
C ASN A 77 -6.58 5.32 -11.75
N ILE A 78 -5.60 5.96 -12.39
CA ILE A 78 -5.56 7.42 -12.59
C ILE A 78 -6.70 7.99 -13.44
N PHE A 79 -7.46 7.14 -14.14
CA PHE A 79 -8.60 7.56 -14.97
C PHE A 79 -9.92 7.66 -14.19
N THR A 80 -9.90 7.34 -12.89
CA THR A 80 -11.10 7.40 -12.01
C THR A 80 -11.01 8.55 -11.03
N LYS A 81 -12.14 9.15 -10.63
CA LYS A 81 -12.19 10.12 -9.51
C LYS A 81 -13.41 9.84 -8.61
N PRO A 82 -13.23 9.61 -7.29
CA PRO A 82 -11.93 9.42 -6.63
C PRO A 82 -11.17 8.21 -7.21
N TYR A 83 -9.83 8.22 -7.13
CA TYR A 83 -9.03 7.11 -7.68
C TYR A 83 -9.44 5.77 -7.04
N THR A 84 -9.56 4.72 -7.87
CA THR A 84 -9.78 3.34 -7.43
C THR A 84 -8.47 2.59 -7.34
N ILE A 85 -8.34 1.69 -6.37
CA ILE A 85 -7.16 0.83 -6.25
C ILE A 85 -7.18 -0.27 -7.32
N THR A 86 -6.02 -0.65 -7.84
CA THR A 86 -5.86 -1.76 -8.80
C THR A 86 -5.65 -3.08 -8.07
N ASP A 87 -5.77 -4.21 -8.78
CA ASP A 87 -5.46 -5.54 -8.22
C ASP A 87 -3.98 -5.67 -7.81
N PHE A 88 -3.08 -4.96 -8.50
CA PHE A 88 -1.69 -4.85 -8.08
C PHE A 88 -1.57 -4.08 -6.75
N GLY A 89 -2.26 -2.94 -6.66
CA GLY A 89 -2.32 -2.15 -5.44
C GLY A 89 -2.86 -2.92 -4.23
N ILE A 90 -3.96 -3.66 -4.43
CA ILE A 90 -4.56 -4.52 -3.40
C ILE A 90 -3.53 -5.52 -2.90
N ARG A 91 -2.90 -6.30 -3.79
CA ARG A 91 -1.93 -7.34 -3.40
C ARG A 91 -0.76 -6.80 -2.58
N VAL A 92 -0.21 -5.65 -2.97
CA VAL A 92 0.89 -5.03 -2.23
C VAL A 92 0.43 -4.57 -0.85
N VAL A 93 -0.71 -3.90 -0.74
CA VAL A 93 -1.23 -3.41 0.56
C VAL A 93 -1.63 -4.58 1.48
N GLU A 94 -2.22 -5.64 0.92
CA GLU A 94 -2.56 -6.84 1.68
C GLU A 94 -1.28 -7.49 2.25
N HIS A 95 -0.23 -7.63 1.44
CA HIS A 95 1.06 -8.16 1.88
C HIS A 95 1.75 -7.28 2.95
N LEU A 96 1.70 -5.95 2.82
CA LEU A 96 2.21 -5.04 3.86
C LEU A 96 1.46 -5.23 5.19
N ASN A 97 0.14 -5.45 5.12
CA ASN A 97 -0.66 -5.66 6.31
C ASN A 97 -0.35 -6.98 7.00
N GLU A 98 -0.19 -8.04 6.22
CA GLU A 98 0.25 -9.37 6.66
C GLU A 98 1.62 -9.27 7.37
N ILE A 99 2.63 -8.66 6.75
CA ILE A 99 3.96 -8.43 7.35
C ILE A 99 3.85 -7.69 8.69
N SER A 100 3.07 -6.62 8.76
CA SER A 100 2.93 -5.85 10.01
C SER A 100 2.30 -6.68 11.13
N ILE A 101 1.31 -7.54 10.83
CA ILE A 101 0.73 -8.45 11.82
C ILE A 101 1.76 -9.46 12.30
N HIS A 102 2.53 -10.07 11.39
CA HIS A 102 3.58 -11.02 11.78
C HIS A 102 4.66 -10.37 12.65
N LYS A 103 5.07 -9.14 12.31
CA LYS A 103 6.04 -8.38 13.09
C LYS A 103 5.53 -8.05 14.50
N GLU A 104 4.27 -7.64 14.64
CA GLU A 104 3.63 -7.41 15.95
C GLU A 104 3.56 -8.68 16.81
N ARG A 105 3.42 -9.84 16.18
CA ARG A 105 3.39 -11.15 16.86
C ARG A 105 4.77 -11.68 17.23
N GLY A 106 5.86 -11.02 16.84
CA GLY A 106 7.21 -11.57 16.98
C GLY A 106 7.46 -12.83 16.15
N ALA A 107 6.62 -13.09 15.14
CA ALA A 107 6.88 -14.13 14.16
C ALA A 107 8.02 -13.62 13.27
N ALA A 108 9.21 -14.20 13.42
CA ALA A 108 10.33 -13.90 12.53
C ALA A 108 9.91 -14.22 11.08
N MET A 109 10.12 -13.27 10.17
CA MET A 109 10.05 -13.52 8.73
C MET A 109 11.14 -14.49 8.31
#